data_AF-A0A409XWN0-F1
#
_entry.id   AF-A0A409XWN0-F1
#
_cell.length_a   1.000
_cell.length_b   1.000
_cell.length_c   1.000
_cell.angle_alpha   90.00
_cell.angle_beta   90.00
_cell.angle_gamma   90.00
#
_symmetry.space_group_name_H-M   'P 1'
#
loop_
_entity.id
_entity.type
_entity.pdbx_description
1 polymer ?
#
loop_
_entity_poly.entity_id
_entity_poly.type
_entity_poly.pdbx_seq_one_letter_code
_entity_poly.pdbx_strand_id
1 'polypeptide(L)'
;MDINDDVYNTDKKKIAFILSFCMEGGVKLWKEQYLTSRTRGTSPNQTIEWDTLGTFLENFHNAFTPVDKTRSAMNNIKRLRQKTDERVEDIINQFKFLVGQANLGAEME
;
A
#
# COMPACT_ATOMS: atom_id res chain seq x y z
N MET A 1 21.64 7.79 -12.68
CA MET A 1 21.69 6.40 -13.19
C MET A 1 20.29 5.86 -13.08
N ASP A 2 19.60 5.73 -14.20
CA ASP A 2 18.30 5.07 -14.23
C ASP A 2 18.54 3.56 -14.23
N ILE A 3 18.05 2.89 -13.18
CA ILE A 3 18.24 1.46 -13.00
C ILE A 3 17.22 0.71 -13.87
N ASN A 4 17.68 -0.18 -14.74
CA ASN A 4 16.84 -1.12 -15.52
C ASN A 4 15.80 -0.45 -16.44
N ASP A 5 16.11 0.72 -16.99
CA ASP A 5 15.18 1.49 -17.82
C ASP A 5 14.80 0.74 -19.11
N ASP A 6 15.71 -0.06 -19.67
CA ASP A 6 15.48 -0.93 -20.82
C ASP A 6 14.57 -2.13 -20.49
N VAL A 7 14.68 -2.65 -19.26
CA VAL A 7 13.87 -3.78 -18.79
C VAL A 7 12.46 -3.32 -18.46
N TYR A 8 12.30 -2.28 -17.64
CA TYR A 8 11.01 -1.77 -17.16
C TYR A 8 10.56 -0.53 -17.94
N ASN A 9 10.72 -0.54 -19.27
CA ASN A 9 10.39 0.59 -20.14
C ASN A 9 8.89 0.83 -20.39
N THR A 10 7.98 0.01 -19.85
CA THR A 10 6.53 0.21 -20.02
C THR A 10 5.79 0.07 -18.71
N ASP A 11 4.65 0.76 -18.61
CA ASP A 11 3.78 0.70 -17.43
C ASP A 11 3.35 -0.73 -17.11
N LYS A 12 2.97 -1.51 -18.14
CA LYS A 12 2.68 -2.95 -18.00
C LYS A 12 3.80 -3.69 -17.26
N LYS A 13 5.07 -3.48 -17.64
CA LYS A 13 6.20 -4.20 -17.04
C LYS A 13 6.44 -3.74 -15.60
N LYS A 14 6.36 -2.43 -15.34
CA LYS A 14 6.50 -1.86 -13.99
C LYS A 14 5.40 -2.37 -13.06
N ILE A 15 4.14 -2.39 -13.52
CA ILE A 15 3.00 -2.91 -12.77
C ILE A 15 3.16 -4.41 -12.53
N ALA A 16 3.50 -5.20 -13.54
CA ALA A 16 3.72 -6.63 -13.40
C ALA A 16 4.82 -6.96 -12.38
N PHE A 17 5.90 -6.16 -12.35
CA PHE A 17 6.93 -6.27 -11.33
C PHE A 17 6.39 -6.03 -9.92
N ILE A 18 5.61 -4.96 -9.69
CA ILE A 18 5.01 -4.69 -8.38
C ILE A 18 4.08 -5.85 -7.96
N LEU A 19 3.22 -6.33 -8.87
CA LEU A 19 2.32 -7.46 -8.60
C LEU A 19 3.08 -8.77 -8.28
N SER A 20 4.32 -8.92 -8.73
CA SER A 20 5.15 -10.08 -8.40
C SER A 20 5.49 -10.18 -6.90
N PHE A 21 5.43 -9.07 -6.15
CA PHE A 21 5.63 -9.05 -4.69
C PHE A 21 4.34 -9.30 -3.90
N CYS A 22 3.16 -9.24 -4.54
CA CYS A 22 1.87 -9.49 -3.90
C CYS A 22 1.59 -10.99 -3.82
N MET A 23 2.37 -11.70 -2.99
CA MET A 23 2.38 -13.17 -2.94
C MET A 23 1.55 -13.77 -1.82
N GLU A 24 1.24 -13.01 -0.77
CA GLU A 24 0.59 -13.53 0.44
C GLU A 24 -0.50 -12.59 0.99
N GLY A 25 -1.31 -13.10 1.91
CA GLY A 25 -2.30 -12.32 2.67
C GLY A 25 -3.27 -11.50 1.81
N GLY A 26 -3.66 -10.33 2.32
CA GLY A 26 -4.61 -9.43 1.64
C GLY A 26 -4.09 -8.86 0.33
N VAL A 27 -2.77 -8.70 0.16
CA VAL A 27 -2.18 -8.19 -1.09
C VAL A 27 -2.29 -9.19 -2.23
N LYS A 28 -2.22 -10.50 -1.94
CA LYS A 28 -2.45 -11.56 -2.94
C LYS A 28 -3.88 -11.50 -3.47
N LEU A 29 -4.86 -11.44 -2.58
CA LEU A 29 -6.27 -11.36 -2.96
C LEU A 29 -6.56 -10.10 -3.79
N TRP A 30 -6.02 -8.95 -3.37
CA TRP A 30 -6.14 -7.72 -4.13
C TRP A 30 -5.56 -7.83 -5.54
N LYS A 31 -4.37 -8.45 -5.70
CA LYS A 31 -3.77 -8.73 -7.02
C LYS A 31 -4.70 -9.56 -7.89
N GLU A 32 -5.27 -10.63 -7.36
CA GLU A 32 -6.17 -11.51 -8.10
C GLU A 32 -7.42 -10.77 -8.57
N GLN A 33 -8.01 -9.95 -7.69
CA GLN A 33 -9.15 -9.10 -8.03
C GLN A 33 -8.80 -8.05 -9.09
N TYR A 34 -7.65 -7.40 -8.95
CA TYR A 34 -7.12 -6.43 -9.91
C TYR A 34 -6.95 -7.06 -11.31
N LEU A 35 -6.31 -8.23 -11.40
CA LEU A 35 -6.11 -8.91 -12.69
C LEU A 35 -7.43 -9.38 -13.30
N THR A 36 -8.36 -9.85 -12.47
CA THR A 36 -9.69 -10.28 -12.89
C THR A 36 -10.51 -9.14 -13.48
N SER A 37 -10.53 -7.96 -12.83
CA SER A 37 -11.31 -6.81 -13.30
C SER A 37 -10.82 -6.22 -14.62
N ARG A 38 -9.57 -6.50 -15.00
CA ARG A 38 -8.91 -6.03 -16.23
C ARG A 38 -8.78 -7.07 -17.32
N THR A 39 -9.15 -8.30 -16.98
CA THR A 39 -9.21 -9.37 -17.96
C THR A 39 -10.32 -9.05 -18.96
N ARG A 40 -10.01 -9.19 -20.24
CA ARG A 40 -10.95 -9.03 -21.36
C ARG A 40 -10.89 -10.25 -22.25
N GLY A 41 -12.02 -10.54 -22.88
CA GLY A 41 -12.19 -11.71 -23.72
C GLY A 41 -12.25 -13.01 -22.93
N THR A 42 -12.26 -14.11 -23.67
CA THR A 42 -12.21 -15.47 -23.15
C THR A 42 -11.01 -16.20 -23.77
N SER A 43 -10.55 -17.26 -23.11
CA SER A 43 -9.48 -18.11 -23.64
C SER A 43 -9.82 -18.60 -25.05
N PRO A 44 -8.88 -18.56 -26.02
CA PRO A 44 -7.44 -18.26 -25.88
C PRO A 44 -7.06 -16.78 -26.04
N ASN A 45 -8.01 -15.90 -26.39
CA ASN A 45 -7.76 -14.49 -26.72
C ASN A 45 -7.84 -13.58 -25.48
N GLN A 46 -7.49 -14.12 -24.32
CA GLN A 46 -7.55 -13.37 -23.07
C GLN A 46 -6.46 -12.30 -23.04
N THR A 47 -6.85 -11.05 -22.80
CA THR A 47 -5.93 -9.92 -22.66
C THR A 47 -6.13 -9.19 -21.34
N ILE A 48 -5.10 -8.52 -20.86
CA ILE A 48 -5.18 -7.63 -19.69
C ILE A 48 -5.10 -6.18 -20.18
N GLU A 49 -6.13 -5.40 -19.85
CA GLU A 49 -6.08 -3.93 -19.97
C GLU A 49 -5.26 -3.35 -18.82
N TRP A 50 -4.04 -2.90 -19.15
CA TRP A 50 -3.13 -2.31 -18.18
C TRP A 50 -3.46 -0.82 -17.97
N ASP A 51 -3.42 -0.38 -16.71
CA ASP A 51 -3.41 1.05 -16.39
C ASP A 51 -2.09 1.70 -16.78
N THR A 52 -2.09 3.03 -16.75
CA THR A 52 -0.86 3.77 -16.53
C THR A 52 -0.27 3.45 -15.16
N LEU A 53 1.05 3.61 -14.99
CA LEU A 53 1.67 3.37 -13.68
C LEU A 53 1.08 4.27 -12.58
N GLY A 54 0.77 5.54 -12.91
CA GLY A 54 0.21 6.49 -11.95
C GLY A 54 -1.14 6.05 -11.40
N THR A 55 -2.08 5.68 -12.28
CA THR A 55 -3.40 5.19 -11.89
C THR A 55 -3.31 3.89 -11.09
N PHE A 56 -2.38 3.00 -11.46
CA PHE A 56 -2.13 1.78 -10.70
C PHE A 56 -1.68 2.09 -9.26
N LEU A 57 -0.68 2.97 -9.10
CA LEU A 57 -0.12 3.31 -7.79
C LEU A 57 -1.15 4.00 -6.89
N GLU A 58 -1.99 4.86 -7.45
CA GLU A 58 -3.10 5.49 -6.72
C GLU A 58 -4.11 4.44 -6.22
N ASN A 59 -4.57 3.56 -7.10
CA ASN A 59 -5.50 2.49 -6.73
C ASN A 59 -4.89 1.53 -5.70
N PHE A 60 -3.61 1.19 -5.86
CA PHE A 60 -2.88 0.35 -4.92
C PHE A 60 -2.78 1.03 -3.56
N HIS A 61 -2.38 2.30 -3.51
CA HIS A 61 -2.28 3.06 -2.27
C HIS A 61 -3.64 3.18 -1.56
N ASN A 62 -4.70 3.47 -2.31
CA ASN A 62 -6.06 3.60 -1.78
C ASN A 62 -6.57 2.28 -1.19
N ALA A 63 -6.27 1.14 -1.81
CA ALA A 63 -6.69 -0.17 -1.34
C ALA A 63 -6.12 -0.55 0.04
N PHE A 64 -4.93 -0.07 0.37
CA PHE A 64 -4.28 -0.33 1.65
C PHE A 64 -4.32 0.88 2.60
N THR A 65 -4.95 1.97 2.18
CA THR A 65 -5.19 3.12 3.02
C THR A 65 -6.40 2.85 3.92
N PRO A 66 -6.27 3.00 5.25
CA PRO A 66 -7.42 2.86 6.14
C PRO A 66 -8.51 3.87 5.79
N VAL A 67 -9.76 3.39 5.65
CA VAL A 67 -10.94 4.23 5.37
C VAL A 67 -11.12 5.32 6.42
N ASP A 68 -10.79 5.02 7.67
CA ASP A 68 -10.79 5.96 8.79
C ASP A 68 -9.39 6.00 9.42
N LYS A 69 -8.52 6.84 8.82
CA LYS A 69 -7.12 7.03 9.27
C LYS A 69 -7.06 7.44 10.73
N THR A 70 -7.93 8.35 11.15
CA THR A 70 -8.01 8.87 12.52
C THR A 70 -8.32 7.75 13.50
N ARG A 71 -9.42 7.00 13.29
CA ARG A 71 -9.81 5.90 14.18
C ARG A 71 -8.81 4.76 14.18
N SER A 72 -8.21 4.47 13.02
CA SER A 72 -7.16 3.45 12.90
C SER A 72 -5.93 3.85 13.73
N ALA A 73 -5.47 5.09 13.60
CA ALA A 73 -4.38 5.63 14.39
C ALA A 73 -4.70 5.60 15.90
N MET A 74 -5.92 6.01 16.29
CA MET A 74 -6.39 5.91 17.68
C MET A 74 -6.36 4.48 18.23
N ASN A 75 -6.80 3.50 17.44
CA ASN A 75 -6.75 2.10 17.83
C ASN A 75 -5.31 1.59 17.97
N ASN A 76 -4.42 2.03 17.09
CA ASN A 76 -2.99 1.69 17.15
C ASN A 76 -2.33 2.32 18.38
N ILE A 77 -2.64 3.57 18.73
CA ILE A 77 -2.18 4.21 19.98
C ILE A 77 -2.60 3.38 21.20
N LYS A 78 -3.88 2.97 21.27
CA LYS A 78 -4.40 2.16 22.39
C LYS A 78 -3.67 0.82 22.56
N ARG A 79 -3.22 0.24 21.44
CA ARG A 79 -2.51 -1.04 21.38
C ARG A 79 -1.00 -0.91 21.48
N LEU A 80 -0.46 0.31 21.39
CA LEU A 80 0.97 0.56 21.42
C LEU A 80 1.53 0.17 22.79
N ARG A 81 2.53 -0.69 22.78
CA ARG A 81 3.26 -1.19 23.95
C ARG A 81 4.72 -1.33 23.57
N GLN A 82 5.61 -0.82 24.42
CA GLN A 82 7.04 -1.03 24.25
C GLN A 82 7.35 -2.53 24.44
N LYS A 83 8.14 -3.10 23.53
CA LYS A 83 8.66 -4.46 23.65
C LYS A 83 10.00 -4.49 24.40
N THR A 84 10.35 -5.64 24.95
CA THR A 84 11.58 -5.83 25.74
C THR A 84 12.87 -5.50 24.98
N ASP A 85 12.85 -5.66 23.65
CA ASP A 85 13.97 -5.45 22.72
C ASP A 85 13.88 -4.13 21.94
N GLU A 86 12.91 -3.27 22.26
CA GLU A 86 12.67 -2.00 21.56
C GLU A 86 13.17 -0.81 22.38
N ARG A 87 13.89 0.10 21.72
CA ARG A 87 14.39 1.32 22.36
C ARG A 87 13.23 2.25 22.70
N VAL A 88 13.37 2.95 23.82
CA VAL A 88 12.38 3.93 24.28
C VAL A 88 12.19 5.06 23.24
N GLU A 89 13.25 5.44 22.52
CA GLU A 89 13.14 6.48 21.50
C GLU A 89 12.27 6.05 20.31
N ASP A 90 12.35 4.78 19.91
CA ASP A 90 11.60 4.25 18.77
C ASP A 90 10.10 4.22 19.08
N ILE A 91 9.73 3.77 20.28
CA ILE A 91 8.33 3.75 20.72
C ILE A 91 7.75 5.17 20.89
N ILE A 92 8.56 6.13 21.37
CA ILE A 92 8.15 7.55 21.47
C ILE A 92 7.92 8.14 20.08
N ASN A 93 8.81 7.87 19.12
CA ASN A 93 8.66 8.35 17.76
C ASN A 93 7.44 7.75 17.08
N GLN A 94 7.19 6.45 17.28
CA GLN A 94 5.98 5.78 16.78
C GLN A 94 4.71 6.37 17.41
N PHE A 95 4.72 6.64 18.72
CA PHE A 95 3.60 7.30 19.40
C PHE A 95 3.31 8.68 18.82
N LYS A 96 4.32 9.54 18.67
CA LYS A 96 4.17 10.90 18.10
C LYS A 96 3.62 10.86 16.68
N PHE A 97 4.13 9.93 15.86
CA PHE A 97 3.62 9.72 14.51
C PHE A 97 2.13 9.37 14.50
N LEU A 98 1.71 8.43 15.35
CA LEU A 98 0.30 8.03 15.45
C LEU A 98 -0.59 9.15 15.99
N VAL A 99 -0.12 9.97 16.95
CA VAL A 99 -0.83 11.15 17.45
C VAL A 99 -1.08 12.17 16.34
N GLY A 100 -0.08 12.40 15.48
CA GLY A 100 -0.23 13.23 14.29
C GLY A 100 -1.26 12.66 13.31
N GLN A 101 -1.22 11.36 13.03
CA GLN A 101 -2.22 10.70 12.17
C GLN A 101 -3.64 10.71 12.75
N ALA A 102 -3.76 10.69 14.07
CA ALA A 102 -5.03 10.78 14.79
C ALA A 102 -5.55 12.23 14.93
N ASN A 103 -4.80 13.23 14.42
CA ASN A 103 -5.11 14.65 14.56
C ASN A 103 -5.34 15.10 16.02
N LEU A 104 -4.70 14.45 16.99
CA LEU A 104 -4.87 14.73 18.41
C LEU A 104 -4.00 15.90 18.92
N GLY A 105 -3.15 16.46 18.06
CA GLY A 105 -2.20 17.53 18.41
C GLY A 105 -2.56 18.92 17.85
N ALA A 106 -3.67 19.07 17.13
CA ALA A 106 -4.02 20.29 16.40
C ALA A 106 -4.94 21.27 17.17
N GLU A 107 -5.30 20.98 18.44
CA GLU A 107 -6.23 21.80 19.24
C GLU A 107 -5.54 22.72 20.27
N MET A 108 -4.30 23.17 20.05
CA MET A 108 -3.66 24.16 20.93
C MET A 108 -2.87 25.23 20.18
N GLU A 109 -3.55 26.02 19.36
CA GLU A 109 -3.18 27.42 19.07
C GLU A 109 -4.39 28.24 18.62
#